data_AF-A0A2T2W6F9-F1
#
_entry.id   AF-A0A2T2W6F9-F1
#
_cell.length_a   1.000
_cell.length_b   1.000
_cell.length_c   1.000
_cell.angle_alpha   90.00
_cell.angle_beta   90.00
_cell.angle_gamma   90.00
#
_symmetry.space_group_name_H-M   'P 1'
#
loop_
_entity.id
_entity.type
_entity.pdbx_description
1 polymer ?
#
loop_
_entity_poly.entity_id
_entity_poly.type
_entity_poly.pdbx_seq_one_letter_code
_entity_poly.pdbx_strand_id
1 'polypeptide(L)'
;MLNPLANLRLLIQPSFTDIRGLSNRVEVDRSALLGNEWLEPKTYDKLARWYWCGLLGELYGSAIETRFALDLQGLMDWVKQDNAPEPTTVRDVSFQPARLYSISTRNSAAYKGISVLVQREGAKDFFWKSTIRDLDESDWEERKLDIHHIFPQKWCQDRNIPCSQYNCILNKTPVSYKANLMIGGRAPSAYLQQLQTHEHVQLSDESMDAILQSHAISPEHLRADDFEGFLAARQQILLKKIEASMGKPIFFAEEVATPEAAAVG
;
A
#
# COMPACT_ATOMS: atom_id res chain seq x y z
N MET A 1 -24.72 -2.31 -9.28
CA MET A 1 -23.61 -3.28 -9.12
C MET A 1 -22.67 -2.74 -8.06
N LEU A 2 -22.71 -3.35 -6.88
CA LEU A 2 -22.07 -2.88 -5.65
C LEU A 2 -20.61 -3.36 -5.63
N ASN A 3 -19.68 -2.51 -5.16
CA ASN A 3 -18.25 -2.82 -5.10
C ASN A 3 -17.95 -3.57 -3.79
N PRO A 4 -17.67 -4.89 -3.80
CA PRO A 4 -17.53 -5.68 -2.57
C PRO A 4 -16.34 -5.27 -1.69
N LEU A 5 -15.34 -4.56 -2.25
CA LEU A 5 -14.18 -4.04 -1.52
C LEU A 5 -14.54 -2.89 -0.58
N ALA A 6 -15.68 -2.21 -0.80
CA ALA A 6 -16.17 -1.17 0.11
C ALA A 6 -16.64 -1.76 1.45
N ASN A 7 -17.04 -3.03 1.47
CA ASN A 7 -17.75 -3.66 2.58
C ASN A 7 -16.84 -4.18 3.70
N LEU A 8 -15.53 -4.33 3.42
CA LEU A 8 -14.52 -4.74 4.40
C LEU A 8 -13.67 -3.57 4.95
N ARG A 9 -13.84 -2.36 4.40
CA ARG A 9 -13.03 -1.17 4.71
C ARG A 9 -12.97 -0.83 6.20
N LEU A 10 -14.03 -1.19 6.91
CA LEU A 10 -14.14 -0.94 8.32
C LEU A 10 -13.12 -1.81 9.12
N LEU A 11 -12.64 -3.00 8.66
CA LEU A 11 -12.07 -4.08 9.53
C LEU A 11 -10.79 -3.66 10.27
N ILE A 12 -10.13 -2.60 9.81
CA ILE A 12 -8.80 -2.17 10.26
C ILE A 12 -8.75 -0.64 10.51
N GLN A 13 -9.88 0.03 10.73
CA GLN A 13 -9.91 1.49 10.99
C GLN A 13 -10.84 1.82 12.17
N PRO A 14 -10.31 2.26 13.33
CA PRO A 14 -11.09 2.84 14.43
C PRO A 14 -11.69 4.22 14.09
N SER A 15 -11.20 4.89 13.05
CA SER A 15 -11.69 6.21 12.63
C SER A 15 -11.23 6.51 11.21
N PHE A 16 -12.16 6.49 10.26
CA PHE A 16 -12.14 7.32 9.05
C PHE A 16 -13.57 7.40 8.52
N THR A 17 -14.23 8.51 8.81
CA THR A 17 -15.36 8.98 8.02
C THR A 17 -14.78 9.69 6.81
N ASP A 18 -15.09 9.15 5.64
CA ASP A 18 -15.03 9.85 4.37
C ASP A 18 -13.70 9.82 3.59
N ILE A 19 -13.64 8.90 2.63
CA ILE A 19 -12.84 9.07 1.42
C ILE A 19 -13.88 9.09 0.30
N ARG A 20 -14.30 10.29 -0.09
CA ARG A 20 -15.25 10.57 -1.19
C ARG A 20 -14.66 10.08 -2.50
N GLY A 21 -14.86 8.81 -2.81
CA GLY A 21 -14.43 8.21 -4.06
C GLY A 21 -14.98 6.80 -4.32
N LEU A 22 -15.68 6.21 -3.36
CA LEU A 22 -16.37 4.91 -3.51
C LEU A 22 -17.82 5.09 -3.08
N SER A 23 -18.59 5.79 -3.91
CA SER A 23 -20.05 5.75 -3.83
C SER A 23 -20.52 4.37 -4.30
N ASN A 24 -20.91 3.52 -3.34
CA ASN A 24 -21.99 2.51 -3.42
C ASN A 24 -21.87 1.59 -2.18
N ARG A 25 -22.71 1.87 -1.18
CA ARG A 25 -22.73 1.27 0.15
C ARG A 25 -23.51 -0.04 0.17
N VAL A 26 -22.87 -1.14 0.57
CA VAL A 26 -23.51 -2.20 1.38
C VAL A 26 -22.65 -2.37 2.63
N GLU A 27 -23.10 -1.80 3.73
CA GLU A 27 -22.46 -2.02 5.02
C GLU A 27 -22.75 -3.45 5.47
N VAL A 28 -21.71 -4.27 5.63
CA VAL A 28 -21.79 -5.42 6.51
C VAL A 28 -21.58 -4.88 7.91
N ASP A 29 -22.66 -4.75 8.68
CA ASP A 29 -22.60 -4.30 10.06
C ASP A 29 -21.86 -5.35 10.91
N ARG A 30 -20.69 -4.97 11.42
CA ARG A 30 -19.86 -5.80 12.31
C ARG A 30 -20.58 -6.21 13.58
N SER A 31 -21.32 -5.26 14.14
CA SER A 31 -22.07 -5.45 15.37
C SER A 31 -23.11 -6.54 15.18
N ALA A 32 -23.72 -6.58 14.00
CA ALA A 32 -24.74 -7.57 13.65
C ALA A 32 -24.18 -9.01 13.50
N LEU A 33 -22.91 -9.19 13.15
CA LEU A 33 -22.32 -10.53 12.91
C LEU A 33 -21.53 -11.11 14.09
N LEU A 34 -20.82 -10.25 14.85
CA LEU A 34 -19.89 -10.65 15.91
C LEU A 34 -20.05 -9.85 17.21
N GLY A 35 -21.01 -8.92 17.31
CA GLY A 35 -21.17 -8.08 18.49
C GLY A 35 -19.90 -7.29 18.82
N ASN A 36 -19.37 -7.44 20.04
CA ASN A 36 -18.09 -6.86 20.47
C ASN A 36 -16.90 -7.83 20.39
N GLU A 37 -17.14 -9.12 20.12
CA GLU A 37 -16.11 -10.18 20.11
C GLU A 37 -15.07 -9.97 19.00
N TRP A 38 -15.38 -9.16 17.98
CA TRP A 38 -14.43 -8.84 16.92
C TRP A 38 -13.23 -8.00 17.39
N LEU A 39 -13.35 -7.33 18.53
CA LEU A 39 -12.26 -6.57 19.16
C LEU A 39 -11.32 -7.48 19.98
N GLU A 40 -11.73 -8.72 20.25
CA GLU A 40 -10.86 -9.66 20.95
C GLU A 40 -9.61 -9.93 20.10
N PRO A 41 -8.40 -9.90 20.68
CA PRO A 41 -7.15 -9.93 19.92
C PRO A 41 -7.07 -11.08 18.91
N LYS A 42 -7.46 -12.30 19.33
CA LYS A 42 -7.45 -13.49 18.48
C LYS A 42 -8.42 -13.37 17.29
N THR A 43 -9.62 -12.85 17.53
CA THR A 43 -10.63 -12.65 16.48
C THR A 43 -10.18 -11.55 15.53
N TYR A 44 -9.68 -10.45 16.06
CA TYR A 44 -9.14 -9.34 15.29
C TYR A 44 -8.00 -9.79 14.36
N ASP A 45 -7.04 -10.56 14.87
CA ASP A 45 -5.91 -11.06 14.09
C ASP A 45 -6.35 -11.97 12.94
N LYS A 46 -7.31 -12.87 13.18
CA LYS A 46 -7.91 -13.72 12.13
C LYS A 46 -8.60 -12.88 11.06
N LEU A 47 -9.42 -11.91 11.47
CA LEU A 47 -10.13 -11.01 10.57
C LEU A 47 -9.16 -10.16 9.72
N ALA A 48 -8.14 -9.59 10.36
CA ALA A 48 -7.11 -8.79 9.70
C ALA A 48 -6.32 -9.63 8.69
N ARG A 49 -5.89 -10.84 9.06
CA ARG A 49 -5.18 -11.75 8.17
C ARG A 49 -6.02 -12.13 6.96
N TRP A 50 -7.29 -12.51 7.17
CA TRP A 50 -8.22 -12.82 6.07
C TRP A 50 -8.44 -11.62 5.15
N TYR A 51 -8.62 -10.42 5.71
CA TYR A 51 -8.75 -9.17 4.95
C TYR A 51 -7.53 -8.94 4.05
N TRP A 52 -6.32 -8.99 4.60
CA TRP A 52 -5.09 -8.74 3.84
C TRP A 52 -4.87 -9.79 2.76
N CYS A 53 -5.15 -11.06 3.05
CA CYS A 53 -5.09 -12.14 2.07
C CYS A 53 -6.08 -11.92 0.92
N GLY A 54 -7.33 -11.56 1.22
CA GLY A 54 -8.34 -11.27 0.21
C GLY A 54 -8.00 -10.05 -0.67
N LEU A 55 -7.52 -8.98 -0.03
CA LEU A 55 -7.23 -7.70 -0.68
C LEU A 55 -5.97 -7.77 -1.55
N LEU A 56 -4.86 -8.28 -1.00
CA LEU A 56 -3.56 -8.34 -1.68
C LEU A 56 -3.49 -9.53 -2.66
N GLY A 57 -4.26 -10.59 -2.41
CA GLY A 57 -4.49 -11.67 -3.36
C GLY A 57 -5.43 -11.32 -4.52
N GLU A 58 -6.03 -10.12 -4.51
CA GLU A 58 -6.99 -9.65 -5.51
C GLU A 58 -8.16 -10.62 -5.77
N LEU A 59 -8.57 -11.36 -4.74
CA LEU A 59 -9.49 -12.50 -4.84
C LEU A 59 -10.96 -12.09 -5.09
N TYR A 60 -11.29 -10.81 -4.86
CA TYR A 60 -12.66 -10.28 -4.88
C TYR A 60 -12.84 -9.14 -5.91
N GLY A 61 -12.27 -9.33 -7.11
CA GLY A 61 -12.49 -8.43 -8.26
C GLY A 61 -13.95 -8.36 -8.73
N SER A 62 -14.18 -7.78 -9.91
CA SER A 62 -15.47 -7.25 -10.36
C SER A 62 -16.65 -8.24 -10.54
N ALA A 63 -16.50 -9.55 -10.31
CA ALA A 63 -17.54 -10.52 -10.68
C ALA A 63 -17.58 -11.80 -9.83
N ILE A 64 -17.61 -11.74 -8.48
CA ILE A 64 -17.56 -12.97 -7.67
C ILE A 64 -18.37 -12.94 -6.36
N GLU A 65 -19.67 -12.63 -6.43
CA GLU A 65 -20.58 -12.66 -5.26
C GLU A 65 -20.63 -14.05 -4.59
N THR A 66 -20.64 -15.13 -5.39
CA THR A 66 -20.73 -16.51 -4.87
C THR A 66 -19.48 -16.95 -4.09
N ARG A 67 -18.28 -16.59 -4.56
CA ARG A 67 -17.04 -16.92 -3.84
C ARG A 67 -16.96 -16.17 -2.52
N PHE A 68 -17.36 -14.91 -2.51
CA PHE A 68 -17.34 -14.10 -1.30
C PHE A 68 -18.26 -14.69 -0.21
N ALA A 69 -19.46 -15.15 -0.59
CA ALA A 69 -20.38 -15.80 0.36
C ALA A 69 -19.78 -17.08 0.97
N LEU A 70 -19.11 -17.92 0.15
CA LEU A 70 -18.43 -19.13 0.62
C LEU A 70 -17.23 -18.82 1.50
N ASP A 71 -16.41 -17.84 1.11
CA ASP A 71 -15.24 -17.40 1.88
C ASP A 71 -15.64 -16.76 3.21
N LEU A 72 -16.78 -16.06 3.25
CA LEU A 72 -17.35 -15.51 4.48
C LEU A 72 -17.80 -16.61 5.43
N GLN A 73 -18.47 -17.67 4.94
CA GLN A 73 -18.83 -18.81 5.78
C GLN A 73 -17.57 -19.46 6.40
N GLY A 74 -16.55 -19.71 5.57
CA GLY A 74 -15.27 -20.27 6.05
C GLY A 74 -14.58 -19.36 7.07
N LEU A 75 -14.63 -18.04 6.88
CA LEU A 75 -14.13 -17.07 7.86
C LEU A 75 -14.87 -17.17 9.20
N MET A 76 -16.21 -17.23 9.18
CA MET A 76 -17.00 -17.28 10.40
C MET A 76 -16.75 -18.56 11.19
N ASP A 77 -16.61 -19.69 10.50
CA ASP A 77 -16.23 -20.96 11.13
C ASP A 77 -14.84 -20.85 11.74
N TRP A 78 -13.87 -20.30 11.00
CA TRP A 78 -12.51 -20.10 11.50
C TRP A 78 -12.44 -19.14 12.70
N VAL A 79 -13.28 -18.11 12.75
CA VAL A 79 -13.34 -17.17 13.87
C VAL A 79 -13.95 -17.82 15.11
N LYS A 80 -15.11 -18.49 14.96
CA LYS A 80 -15.93 -18.98 16.08
C LYS A 80 -15.46 -20.32 16.65
N GLN A 81 -14.72 -21.11 15.87
CA GLN A 81 -14.33 -22.46 16.25
C GLN A 81 -12.80 -22.55 16.33
N ASP A 82 -12.27 -23.04 17.46
CA ASP A 82 -10.83 -23.11 17.68
C ASP A 82 -10.08 -24.06 16.74
N ASN A 83 -10.75 -25.14 16.29
CA ASN A 83 -10.19 -26.17 15.43
C ASN A 83 -10.68 -26.11 13.97
N ALA A 84 -11.37 -25.04 13.58
CA ALA A 84 -11.76 -24.88 12.18
C ALA A 84 -10.54 -24.66 11.29
N PRO A 85 -10.53 -25.22 10.05
CA PRO A 85 -9.44 -25.03 9.11
C PRO A 85 -9.34 -23.56 8.69
N GLU A 86 -8.15 -23.15 8.24
CA GLU A 86 -7.98 -21.82 7.64
C GLU A 86 -8.90 -21.66 6.40
N PRO A 87 -9.53 -20.49 6.22
CA PRO A 87 -10.32 -20.19 5.04
C PRO A 87 -9.47 -20.29 3.77
N THR A 88 -10.09 -20.67 2.65
CA THR A 88 -9.36 -20.81 1.37
C THR A 88 -8.65 -19.52 0.95
N THR A 89 -9.25 -18.37 1.26
CA THR A 89 -8.67 -17.03 1.09
C THR A 89 -7.31 -16.89 1.76
N VAL A 90 -7.11 -17.45 2.95
CA VAL A 90 -5.83 -17.40 3.68
C VAL A 90 -4.92 -18.52 3.20
N ARG A 91 -5.44 -19.75 3.12
CA ARG A 91 -4.64 -20.94 2.78
C ARG A 91 -4.02 -20.87 1.39
N ASP A 92 -4.75 -20.39 0.39
CA ASP A 92 -4.35 -20.52 -1.02
C ASP A 92 -3.75 -19.23 -1.60
N VAL A 93 -3.86 -18.09 -0.89
CA VAL A 93 -3.29 -16.84 -1.40
C VAL A 93 -1.77 -16.90 -1.50
N SER A 94 -1.24 -16.32 -2.58
CA SER A 94 0.17 -15.99 -2.75
C SER A 94 0.29 -14.59 -3.32
N PHE A 95 1.40 -13.91 -3.06
CA PHE A 95 1.70 -12.61 -3.65
C PHE A 95 2.99 -12.74 -4.47
N GLN A 96 2.94 -12.40 -5.75
CA GLN A 96 4.10 -12.45 -6.63
C GLN A 96 4.91 -11.16 -6.51
N PRO A 97 6.22 -11.18 -6.17
CA PRO A 97 7.04 -9.97 -6.05
C PRO A 97 6.97 -9.01 -7.24
N ALA A 98 6.99 -9.57 -8.45
CA ALA A 98 6.91 -8.80 -9.70
C ALA A 98 5.58 -8.03 -9.86
N ARG A 99 4.52 -8.43 -9.14
CA ARG A 99 3.21 -7.77 -9.20
C ARG A 99 3.31 -6.29 -8.86
N LEU A 100 4.20 -5.90 -7.94
CA LEU A 100 4.41 -4.49 -7.56
C LEU A 100 4.77 -3.59 -8.76
N TYR A 101 5.56 -4.07 -9.72
CA TYR A 101 5.89 -3.30 -10.92
C TYR A 101 4.70 -3.09 -11.87
N SER A 102 3.69 -3.96 -11.81
CA SER A 102 2.53 -3.91 -12.71
C SER A 102 1.31 -3.16 -12.14
N ILE A 103 1.29 -2.88 -10.83
CA ILE A 103 0.17 -2.17 -10.19
C ILE A 103 0.30 -0.68 -10.49
N SER A 104 -0.48 -0.15 -11.44
CA SER A 104 -0.40 1.27 -11.83
C SER A 104 -1.66 2.08 -11.55
N THR A 105 -2.83 1.43 -11.49
CA THR A 105 -4.12 2.12 -11.32
C THR A 105 -4.59 2.16 -9.88
N ARG A 106 -4.95 3.37 -9.41
CA ARG A 106 -5.51 3.63 -8.08
C ARG A 106 -6.83 2.90 -7.79
N ASN A 107 -7.51 2.43 -8.83
CA ASN A 107 -8.79 1.75 -8.69
C ASN A 107 -8.64 0.28 -8.26
N SER A 108 -7.47 -0.33 -8.50
CA SER A 108 -7.23 -1.75 -8.18
C SER A 108 -7.21 -2.02 -6.67
N ALA A 109 -7.59 -3.24 -6.29
CA ALA A 109 -7.61 -3.71 -4.92
C ALA A 109 -6.19 -3.69 -4.31
N ALA A 110 -5.21 -4.24 -5.03
CA ALA A 110 -3.82 -4.28 -4.59
C ALA A 110 -3.24 -2.87 -4.38
N TYR A 111 -3.53 -1.92 -5.27
CA TYR A 111 -3.10 -0.53 -5.09
C TYR A 111 -3.62 0.04 -3.77
N LYS A 112 -4.92 -0.08 -3.54
CA LYS A 112 -5.56 0.43 -2.32
C LYS A 112 -4.99 -0.26 -1.08
N GLY A 113 -4.77 -1.57 -1.14
CA GLY A 113 -4.15 -2.33 -0.06
C GLY A 113 -2.76 -1.83 0.30
N ILE A 114 -1.87 -1.67 -0.69
CA ILE A 114 -0.51 -1.17 -0.46
C ILE A 114 -0.53 0.27 0.07
N SER A 115 -1.38 1.13 -0.50
CA SER A 115 -1.52 2.52 -0.05
C SER A 115 -2.02 2.60 1.40
N VAL A 116 -2.99 1.77 1.78
CA VAL A 116 -3.49 1.68 3.16
C VAL A 116 -2.43 1.10 4.09
N LEU A 117 -1.65 0.12 3.64
CA LEU A 117 -0.59 -0.48 4.44
C LEU A 117 0.48 0.56 4.80
N VAL A 118 0.94 1.34 3.83
CA VAL A 118 1.90 2.44 4.05
C VAL A 118 1.34 3.47 5.04
N GLN A 119 0.07 3.88 4.87
CA GLN A 119 -0.58 4.83 5.78
C GLN A 119 -0.77 4.27 7.19
N ARG A 120 -1.13 2.99 7.33
CA ARG A 120 -1.31 2.31 8.63
C ARG A 120 -0.01 2.31 9.43
N GLU A 121 1.12 2.20 8.75
CA GLU A 121 2.45 2.15 9.36
C GLU A 121 3.05 3.52 9.66
N GLY A 122 2.23 4.57 9.62
CA GLY A 122 2.60 5.88 10.12
C GLY A 122 3.30 6.76 9.08
N ALA A 123 3.06 6.53 7.79
CA ALA A 123 3.50 7.43 6.73
C ALA A 123 3.15 8.89 7.06
N LYS A 124 4.15 9.78 6.98
CA LYS A 124 4.02 11.21 7.30
C LYS A 124 4.03 12.09 6.08
N ASP A 125 3.24 13.15 6.07
CA ASP A 125 3.28 14.12 4.98
C ASP A 125 4.65 14.81 4.88
N PHE A 126 5.13 15.01 3.65
CA PHE A 126 6.46 15.58 3.40
C PHE A 126 6.57 17.06 3.78
N PHE A 127 5.44 17.78 3.84
CA PHE A 127 5.39 19.20 4.19
C PHE A 127 4.87 19.41 5.62
N TRP A 128 3.69 18.86 5.93
CA TRP A 128 2.99 19.06 7.20
C TRP A 128 3.59 18.24 8.35
N LYS A 129 4.37 17.19 8.06
CA LYS A 129 5.04 16.32 9.04
C LYS A 129 4.09 15.49 9.94
N SER A 130 2.79 15.73 9.87
CA SER A 130 1.73 14.90 10.48
C SER A 130 1.63 13.56 9.76
N THR A 131 0.99 12.56 10.38
CA THR A 131 0.69 11.34 9.64
C THR A 131 -0.28 11.66 8.50
N ILE A 132 -0.22 10.91 7.40
CA ILE A 132 -1.16 11.04 6.28
C ILE A 132 -2.60 10.85 6.76
N ARG A 133 -2.82 10.02 7.79
CA ARG A 133 -4.14 9.76 8.37
C ARG A 133 -4.68 10.94 9.19
N ASP A 134 -3.80 11.81 9.68
CA ASP A 134 -4.18 12.99 10.47
C ASP A 134 -4.30 14.25 9.59
N LEU A 135 -4.13 14.13 8.27
CA LEU A 135 -4.42 15.23 7.35
C LEU A 135 -5.93 15.46 7.32
N ASP A 136 -6.35 16.52 8.01
CA ASP A 136 -7.74 16.95 7.97
C ASP A 136 -8.06 17.64 6.62
N GLU A 137 -8.90 16.99 5.82
CA GLU A 137 -9.33 17.48 4.51
C GLU A 137 -10.46 18.52 4.59
N SER A 138 -11.12 18.69 5.75
CA SER A 138 -12.27 19.61 5.85
C SER A 138 -11.87 21.07 5.94
N ASP A 139 -10.66 21.35 6.39
CA ASP A 139 -10.29 22.70 6.82
C ASP A 139 -9.54 23.48 5.75
N TRP A 140 -8.73 22.81 4.90
CA TRP A 140 -7.83 23.48 3.95
C TRP A 140 -7.56 22.65 2.68
N GLU A 141 -7.71 23.26 1.51
CA GLU A 141 -7.44 22.61 0.20
C GLU A 141 -6.02 22.03 0.12
N GLU A 142 -5.05 22.72 0.70
CA GLU A 142 -3.64 22.32 0.72
C GLU A 142 -3.35 21.04 1.55
N ARG A 143 -4.27 20.66 2.44
CA ARG A 143 -4.16 19.44 3.25
C ARG A 143 -4.84 18.23 2.62
N LYS A 144 -5.59 18.41 1.53
CA LYS A 144 -6.25 17.28 0.85
C LYS A 144 -5.24 16.22 0.44
N LEU A 145 -5.65 14.97 0.60
CA LEU A 145 -4.86 13.83 0.19
C LEU A 145 -4.72 13.80 -1.33
N ASP A 146 -3.48 13.66 -1.78
CA ASP A 146 -3.12 13.43 -3.16
C ASP A 146 -2.19 12.21 -3.27
N ILE A 147 -2.03 11.73 -4.50
CA ILE A 147 -1.13 10.64 -4.83
C ILE A 147 -0.14 11.20 -5.83
N HIS A 148 1.13 11.24 -5.42
CA HIS A 148 2.18 11.71 -6.30
C HIS A 148 3.21 10.63 -6.62
N HIS A 149 3.91 10.83 -7.72
CA HIS A 149 5.07 10.03 -8.04
C HIS A 149 6.28 10.48 -7.23
N ILE A 150 6.99 9.54 -6.61
CA ILE A 150 8.19 9.85 -5.80
C ILE A 150 9.29 10.37 -6.71
N PHE A 151 9.60 9.64 -7.79
CA PHE A 151 10.32 10.16 -8.94
C PHE A 151 9.28 10.74 -9.92
N PRO A 152 9.20 12.07 -10.08
CA PRO A 152 8.11 12.67 -10.81
C PRO A 152 8.05 12.25 -12.27
N GLN A 153 6.83 12.10 -12.81
CA GLN A 153 6.61 11.67 -14.18
C GLN A 153 7.42 12.50 -15.19
N LYS A 154 7.46 13.83 -15.04
CA LYS A 154 8.24 14.72 -15.91
C LYS A 154 9.74 14.36 -15.87
N TRP A 155 10.31 14.19 -14.68
CA TRP A 155 11.72 13.82 -14.53
C TRP A 155 12.05 12.49 -15.20
N CYS A 156 11.15 11.51 -15.08
CA CYS A 156 11.28 10.20 -15.72
C CYS A 156 11.20 10.30 -17.25
N GLN A 157 10.24 11.08 -17.77
CA GLN A 157 10.07 11.31 -19.21
C GLN A 157 11.29 11.99 -19.82
N ASP A 158 11.83 13.02 -19.17
CA ASP A 158 13.02 13.74 -19.62
C ASP A 158 14.28 12.82 -19.67
N ARG A 159 14.23 11.66 -19.00
CA ARG A 159 15.29 10.62 -18.99
C ARG A 159 14.95 9.38 -19.83
N ASN A 160 13.89 9.41 -20.61
CA ASN A 160 13.42 8.29 -21.43
C ASN A 160 13.09 7.02 -20.63
N ILE A 161 12.72 7.16 -19.35
CA ILE A 161 12.26 6.02 -18.54
C ILE A 161 10.86 5.62 -19.03
N PRO A 162 10.61 4.34 -19.34
CA PRO A 162 9.32 3.90 -19.83
C PRO A 162 8.18 4.16 -18.84
N CYS A 163 7.02 4.55 -19.38
CA CYS A 163 5.77 4.75 -18.63
C CYS A 163 5.37 3.55 -17.77
N SER A 164 5.63 2.34 -18.25
CA SER A 164 5.39 1.09 -17.51
C SER A 164 6.21 0.98 -16.22
N GLN A 165 7.39 1.61 -16.16
CA GLN A 165 8.24 1.57 -14.97
C GLN A 165 7.87 2.66 -13.97
N TYR A 166 7.74 3.92 -14.40
CA TYR A 166 7.50 5.01 -13.46
C TYR A 166 6.06 5.09 -12.96
N ASN A 167 5.07 4.47 -13.61
CA ASN A 167 3.67 4.50 -13.15
C ASN A 167 3.30 3.40 -12.14
N CYS A 168 4.22 2.51 -11.77
CA CYS A 168 3.96 1.44 -10.82
C CYS A 168 3.74 1.99 -9.38
N ILE A 169 3.17 1.15 -8.50
CA ILE A 169 2.88 1.49 -7.10
C ILE A 169 4.17 1.79 -6.32
N LEU A 170 5.28 1.16 -6.69
CA LEU A 170 6.58 1.40 -6.07
C LEU A 170 7.02 2.85 -6.23
N ASN A 171 6.62 3.54 -7.30
CA ASN A 171 6.93 4.96 -7.51
C ASN A 171 5.79 5.89 -7.09
N LYS A 172 4.82 5.45 -6.29
CA LYS A 172 3.69 6.27 -5.85
C LYS A 172 3.59 6.34 -4.34
N THR A 173 3.19 7.50 -3.82
CA THR A 173 3.01 7.66 -2.38
C THR A 173 1.92 8.69 -2.08
N PRO A 174 1.13 8.50 -1.02
CA PRO A 174 0.19 9.51 -0.59
C PRO A 174 0.94 10.70 0.01
N VAL A 175 0.56 11.91 -0.36
CA VAL A 175 1.06 13.16 0.19
C VAL A 175 -0.07 14.19 0.19
N SER A 176 0.07 15.28 0.92
CA SER A 176 -0.83 16.42 0.82
C SER A 176 -0.70 17.11 -0.55
N TYR A 177 -1.75 17.79 -0.99
CA TYR A 177 -1.70 18.64 -2.18
C TYR A 177 -0.58 19.68 -2.10
N LYS A 178 -0.31 20.24 -0.91
CA LYS A 178 0.82 21.16 -0.69
C LYS A 178 2.16 20.52 -1.01
N ALA A 179 2.42 19.34 -0.46
CA ALA A 179 3.64 18.58 -0.73
C ALA A 179 3.73 18.21 -2.22
N ASN A 180 2.62 17.81 -2.86
CA ASN A 180 2.59 17.53 -4.29
C ASN A 180 3.05 18.73 -5.13
N LEU A 181 2.51 19.93 -4.87
CA LEU A 181 2.93 21.16 -5.55
C LEU A 181 4.43 21.46 -5.38
N MET A 182 4.97 21.19 -4.19
CA MET A 182 6.39 21.38 -3.90
C MET A 182 7.28 20.34 -4.55
N ILE A 183 6.83 19.10 -4.71
CA ILE A 183 7.56 18.09 -5.48
C ILE A 183 7.59 18.50 -6.96
N GLY A 184 6.41 18.77 -7.53
CA GLY A 184 6.27 19.14 -8.94
C GLY A 184 6.92 18.11 -9.87
N GLY A 185 7.67 18.59 -10.87
CA GLY A 185 8.40 17.76 -11.85
C GLY A 185 9.90 17.64 -11.61
N ARG A 186 10.39 17.97 -10.41
CA ARG A 186 11.83 18.05 -10.07
C ARG A 186 12.44 16.68 -9.79
N ALA A 187 13.76 16.61 -9.86
CA ALA A 187 14.50 15.45 -9.34
C ALA A 187 14.27 15.29 -7.82
N PRO A 188 14.25 14.05 -7.30
CA PRO A 188 14.19 13.81 -5.86
C PRO A 188 15.17 14.58 -5.01
N SER A 189 16.45 14.56 -5.35
CA SER A 189 17.48 15.35 -4.67
C SER A 189 17.10 16.83 -4.54
N ALA A 190 16.58 17.41 -5.63
CA ALA A 190 16.24 18.82 -5.72
C ALA A 190 14.96 19.18 -4.95
N TYR A 191 13.87 18.39 -5.05
CA TYR A 191 12.67 18.71 -4.29
C TYR A 191 12.85 18.43 -2.80
N LEU A 192 13.70 17.46 -2.41
CA LEU A 192 14.01 17.21 -1.00
C LEU A 192 14.72 18.41 -0.39
N GLN A 193 15.73 18.95 -1.07
CA GLN A 193 16.39 20.17 -0.64
C GLN A 193 15.38 21.32 -0.47
N GLN A 194 14.51 21.52 -1.47
CA GLN A 194 13.49 22.57 -1.40
C GLN A 194 12.52 22.39 -0.23
N LEU A 195 12.02 21.18 0.01
CA LEU A 195 11.12 20.89 1.14
C LEU A 195 11.82 21.16 2.46
N GLN A 196 13.05 20.66 2.62
CA GLN A 196 13.82 20.79 3.85
C GLN A 196 14.12 22.26 4.19
N THR A 197 14.50 23.07 3.21
CA THR A 197 14.85 24.48 3.42
C THR A 197 13.66 25.42 3.35
N HIS A 198 12.44 24.92 3.12
CA HIS A 198 11.24 25.76 3.08
C HIS A 198 11.00 26.42 4.44
N GLU A 199 10.70 27.73 4.45
CA GLU A 199 10.62 28.55 5.67
C GLU A 199 9.69 27.98 6.76
N HIS A 200 8.60 27.31 6.35
CA HIS A 200 7.63 26.70 7.26
C HIS A 200 7.91 25.23 7.61
N VAL A 201 8.90 24.59 6.98
CA VAL A 201 9.19 23.16 7.15
C VAL A 201 10.44 22.97 8.01
N GLN A 202 11.56 23.55 7.57
CA GLN A 202 12.89 23.54 8.23
C GLN A 202 13.24 22.17 8.84
N LEU A 203 13.75 21.25 8.02
CA LEU A 203 14.11 19.89 8.44
C LEU A 203 15.61 19.61 8.25
N SER A 204 16.21 18.97 9.25
CA SER A 204 17.51 18.31 9.08
C SER A 204 17.39 17.11 8.12
N ASP A 205 18.53 16.64 7.60
CA ASP A 205 18.54 15.45 6.74
C ASP A 205 17.97 14.24 7.49
N GLU A 206 18.33 14.04 8.76
CA GLU A 206 17.83 12.91 9.57
C GLU A 206 16.30 12.95 9.75
N SER A 207 15.75 14.17 9.89
CA SER A 207 14.31 14.35 10.08
C SER A 207 13.53 14.10 8.78
N MET A 208 14.08 14.51 7.64
CA MET A 208 13.50 14.20 6.32
C MET A 208 13.62 12.70 6.01
N ASP A 209 14.77 12.10 6.32
CA ASP A 209 15.02 10.68 6.12
C ASP A 209 14.04 9.82 6.93
N ALA A 210 13.71 10.21 8.17
CA ALA A 210 12.68 9.56 8.96
C ALA A 210 11.27 9.66 8.32
N ILE A 211 10.95 10.79 7.69
CA ILE A 211 9.69 10.93 6.93
C ILE A 211 9.71 10.00 5.72
N LEU A 212 10.79 9.95 4.94
CA LEU A 212 10.91 9.05 3.79
C LEU A 212 10.77 7.58 4.20
N GLN A 213 11.46 7.17 5.27
CA GLN A 213 11.40 5.81 5.80
C GLN A 213 9.98 5.42 6.24
N SER A 214 9.17 6.36 6.75
CA SER A 214 7.76 6.11 7.07
C SER A 214 6.91 5.71 5.86
N HIS A 215 7.37 6.02 4.64
CA HIS A 215 6.74 5.61 3.37
C HIS A 215 7.38 4.37 2.74
N ALA A 216 8.23 3.65 3.47
CA ALA A 216 9.08 2.59 2.92
C ALA A 216 10.02 3.08 1.80
N ILE A 217 10.49 4.32 1.90
CA ILE A 217 11.42 4.92 0.94
C ILE A 217 12.82 4.93 1.55
N SER A 218 13.80 4.49 0.77
CA SER A 218 15.23 4.59 1.10
C SER A 218 15.73 6.00 0.75
N PRO A 219 16.18 6.82 1.73
CA PRO A 219 16.61 8.18 1.49
C PRO A 219 17.82 8.29 0.56
N GLU A 220 18.77 7.36 0.65
CA GLU A 220 20.00 7.36 -0.12
C GLU A 220 19.75 7.32 -1.64
N HIS A 221 18.80 6.51 -2.11
CA HIS A 221 18.45 6.44 -3.53
C HIS A 221 17.77 7.73 -4.02
N LEU A 222 16.95 8.39 -3.19
CA LEU A 222 16.34 9.67 -3.56
C LEU A 222 17.39 10.78 -3.63
N ARG A 223 18.31 10.85 -2.68
CA ARG A 223 19.36 11.87 -2.67
C ARG A 223 20.34 11.71 -3.84
N ALA A 224 20.53 10.47 -4.31
CA ALA A 224 21.34 10.16 -5.48
C ALA A 224 20.57 10.24 -6.82
N ASP A 225 19.27 10.53 -6.81
CA ASP A 225 18.38 10.42 -7.98
C ASP A 225 18.45 9.04 -8.68
N ASP A 226 18.71 7.99 -7.92
CA ASP A 226 18.85 6.61 -8.38
C ASP A 226 17.48 5.93 -8.44
N PHE A 227 16.83 6.01 -9.60
CA PHE A 227 15.50 5.46 -9.83
C PHE A 227 15.45 3.93 -9.72
N GLU A 228 16.44 3.23 -10.28
CA GLU A 228 16.44 1.77 -10.32
C GLU A 228 16.70 1.18 -8.94
N GLY A 229 17.72 1.70 -8.24
CA GLY A 229 18.01 1.30 -6.86
C GLY A 229 16.84 1.62 -5.93
N PHE A 230 16.20 2.79 -6.09
CA PHE A 230 14.98 3.14 -5.36
C PHE A 230 13.87 2.09 -5.53
N LEU A 231 13.57 1.70 -6.77
CA LEU A 231 12.51 0.73 -7.04
C LEU A 231 12.81 -0.62 -6.38
N ALA A 232 14.03 -1.12 -6.53
CA ALA A 232 14.45 -2.40 -5.94
C ALA A 232 14.40 -2.36 -4.41
N ALA A 233 14.96 -1.32 -3.78
CA ALA A 233 14.97 -1.16 -2.33
C ALA A 233 13.54 -1.05 -1.77
N ARG A 234 12.70 -0.21 -2.38
CA ARG A 234 11.30 -0.03 -1.95
C ARG A 234 10.47 -1.30 -2.14
N GLN A 235 10.73 -2.07 -3.21
CA GLN A 235 10.09 -3.36 -3.42
C GLN A 235 10.38 -4.30 -2.25
N GLN A 236 11.63 -4.46 -1.85
CA GLN A 236 12.01 -5.34 -0.74
C GLN A 236 11.33 -4.93 0.58
N ILE A 237 11.30 -3.63 0.89
CA ILE A 237 10.67 -3.13 2.12
C ILE A 237 9.16 -3.40 2.10
N LEU A 238 8.49 -3.13 0.97
CA LEU A 238 7.04 -3.37 0.84
C LEU A 238 6.70 -4.86 0.88
N LEU A 239 7.52 -5.73 0.28
CA LEU A 239 7.29 -7.18 0.34
C LEU A 239 7.33 -7.71 1.77
N LYS A 240 8.28 -7.26 2.60
CA LYS A 240 8.32 -7.63 4.03
C LYS A 240 7.04 -7.20 4.78
N LYS A 241 6.51 -6.03 4.45
CA LYS A 241 5.26 -5.50 5.06
C LYS A 241 4.02 -6.28 4.59
N ILE A 242 3.99 -6.66 3.31
CA ILE A 242 2.94 -7.51 2.72
C ILE A 242 2.98 -8.91 3.37
N GLU A 243 4.16 -9.53 3.45
CA GLU A 243 4.39 -10.82 4.10
C GLU A 243 3.89 -10.82 5.55
N ALA A 244 4.29 -9.81 6.34
CA ALA A 244 3.84 -9.64 7.71
C ALA A 244 2.32 -9.49 7.82
N SER A 245 1.70 -8.72 6.92
CA SER A 245 0.25 -8.48 6.95
C SER A 245 -0.57 -9.69 6.50
N MET A 246 -0.06 -10.49 5.58
CA MET A 246 -0.69 -11.75 5.13
C MET A 246 -0.43 -12.91 6.12
N GLY A 247 0.60 -12.80 6.96
CA GLY A 247 1.02 -13.88 7.86
C GLY A 247 1.41 -15.14 7.09
N LYS A 248 2.02 -14.98 5.90
CA LYS A 248 2.46 -16.07 5.02
C LYS A 248 3.74 -15.68 4.31
N PRO A 249 4.70 -16.61 4.16
CA PRO A 249 5.94 -16.33 3.47
C PRO A 249 5.68 -15.94 2.02
N ILE A 250 6.41 -14.93 1.54
CA ILE A 250 6.44 -14.59 0.12
C ILE A 250 7.68 -15.24 -0.49
N PHE A 251 7.46 -16.16 -1.42
CA PHE A 251 8.54 -16.80 -2.14
C PHE A 251 9.05 -15.89 -3.25
N PHE A 252 10.33 -15.54 -3.17
CA PHE A 252 11.05 -14.93 -4.26
C PHE A 252 11.33 -16.03 -5.28
N ALA A 253 10.95 -15.84 -6.54
CA ALA A 253 11.49 -16.68 -7.59
C ALA A 253 13.00 -16.43 -7.61
N GLU A 254 13.81 -17.41 -7.23
CA GLU A 254 15.25 -17.37 -7.45
C GLU A 254 15.49 -17.12 -8.94
N GLU A 255 16.47 -16.26 -9.25
CA GLU A 255 16.97 -16.11 -10.61
C GLU A 255 17.25 -17.51 -11.17
N VAL A 256 16.60 -17.82 -12.29
CA VAL A 256 16.82 -19.06 -13.02
C VAL A 256 18.32 -19.16 -13.27
N ALA A 257 18.98 -20.09 -12.58
CA ALA A 257 20.38 -20.41 -12.81
C ALA A 257 20.57 -20.63 -14.32
N THR A 258 21.46 -19.84 -14.91
CA THR A 258 21.86 -20.01 -16.30
C THR A 258 22.41 -21.42 -16.48
N PRO A 259 21.96 -22.21 -17.48
CA PRO A 259 22.56 -23.50 -17.75
C PRO A 259 24.01 -23.25 -18.18
N GLU A 260 24.92 -23.80 -17.39
CA GLU A 260 26.36 -23.86 -17.63
C GLU A 260 26.60 -24.33 -19.08
N ALA A 261 27.27 -23.49 -19.86
CA ALA A 261 27.63 -23.81 -21.23
C ALA A 261 28.50 -25.06 -21.22
N ALA A 262 27.99 -26.15 -21.79
CA ALA A 262 28.74 -27.36 -22.01
C ALA A 262 30.03 -27.02 -22.76
N ALA A 263 31.16 -27.28 -22.10
CA ALA A 263 32.47 -27.25 -22.71
C ALA A 263 32.47 -28.19 -23.92
N VAL A 264 32.60 -27.61 -25.11
CA VAL A 264 32.97 -28.35 -26.33
C VAL A 264 34.48 -28.54 -26.28
N GLY A 265 34.90 -29.80 -26.31
CA GLY A 265 36.30 -30.21 -26.31
C GLY A 265 37.03 -29.96 -27.63
#